data_AF-A0A919PNL5-F1
#
_entry.id   AF-A0A919PNL5-F1
#
_cell.length_a   1.000
_cell.length_b   1.000
_cell.length_c   1.000
_cell.angle_alpha   90.00
_cell.angle_beta   90.00
_cell.angle_gamma   90.00
#
_symmetry.space_group_name_H-M   'P 1'
#
loop_
_entity.id
_entity.type
_entity.pdbx_description
1 polymer ?
#
loop_
_entity_poly.entity_id
_entity_poly.type
_entity_poly.pdbx_seq_one_letter_code
_entity_poly.pdbx_strand_id
1 'polypeptide(L)'
;MVRSRLGWLVPVVVGLGLGVACVYADRVDGTARTVLQFLASTGFAWGCAAFVAAFPARTRAGAAAAAIVVLCTATGCYYLLNAGRAGDGLMTAAAYWMLLSVVGGAVLGVLAHVIRTDRAPVAAAAAGLACGLLAGAGVDIVVSLLAVGDHGRQRLAEGCLQVVAGIAVTAWMFGRRRGPRSWSRFAVAAVVACTVSGLAWGAVESVPVIGF
;
A
#
# COMPACT_ATOMS: atom_id res chain seq x y z
N MET A 1 -14.76 -21.46 20.01
CA MET A 1 -13.35 -21.09 19.74
C MET A 1 -12.88 -21.30 18.29
N VAL A 2 -13.60 -22.03 17.42
CA VAL A 2 -13.13 -22.31 16.03
C VAL A 2 -13.19 -21.09 15.08
N ARG A 3 -14.15 -20.16 15.27
CA ARG A 3 -14.28 -18.95 14.43
C ARG A 3 -13.10 -17.97 14.52
N SER A 4 -12.29 -18.01 15.59
CA SER A 4 -11.14 -17.08 15.71
C SER A 4 -9.93 -17.53 14.91
N ARG A 5 -9.73 -18.84 14.70
CA ARG A 5 -8.58 -19.36 13.91
C ARG A 5 -8.76 -19.12 12.42
N LEU A 6 -9.99 -19.25 11.90
CA LEU A 6 -10.27 -19.02 10.48
C LEU A 6 -10.06 -17.55 10.06
N GLY A 7 -10.27 -16.61 10.97
CA GLY A 7 -10.11 -15.17 10.71
C GLY A 7 -8.66 -14.75 10.42
N TRP A 8 -7.68 -15.48 10.95
CA TRP A 8 -6.25 -15.18 10.73
C TRP A 8 -5.67 -15.81 9.47
N LEU A 9 -6.37 -16.78 8.87
CA LEU A 9 -5.95 -17.38 7.61
C LEU A 9 -6.04 -16.39 6.45
N VAL A 10 -7.05 -15.52 6.46
CA VAL A 10 -7.27 -14.56 5.35
C VAL A 10 -6.08 -13.61 5.17
N PRO A 11 -5.58 -12.90 6.20
CA PRO A 11 -4.38 -12.07 6.08
C PRO A 11 -3.15 -12.82 5.55
N VAL A 12 -2.92 -14.04 6.03
CA VAL A 12 -1.78 -14.86 5.62
C VAL A 12 -1.90 -15.26 4.14
N VAL A 13 -3.06 -15.77 3.72
CA VAL A 13 -3.30 -16.19 2.33
C VAL A 13 -3.19 -15.01 1.37
N VAL A 14 -3.74 -13.84 1.75
CA VAL A 14 -3.62 -12.61 0.96
C VAL A 14 -2.15 -12.19 0.83
N GLY A 15 -1.39 -12.22 1.94
CA GLY A 15 0.03 -11.90 1.93
C GLY A 15 0.85 -12.85 1.07
N LEU A 16 0.64 -14.17 1.20
CA LEU A 16 1.30 -15.18 0.36
C LEU A 16 0.98 -14.98 -1.12
N GLY A 17 -0.30 -14.80 -1.46
CA GLY A 17 -0.74 -14.58 -2.84
C GLY A 17 -0.10 -13.33 -3.45
N LEU A 18 -0.02 -12.24 -2.67
CA LEU A 18 0.61 -11.00 -3.10
C LEU A 18 2.13 -11.17 -3.30
N GLY A 19 2.82 -11.82 -2.36
CA GLY A 19 4.26 -12.10 -2.49
C GLY A 19 4.60 -12.95 -3.72
N VAL A 20 3.82 -14.02 -3.96
CA VAL A 20 3.97 -14.86 -5.17
C VAL A 20 3.67 -14.06 -6.44
N ALA A 21 2.61 -13.24 -6.44
CA ALA A 21 2.25 -12.42 -7.59
C ALA A 21 3.32 -11.37 -7.91
N CYS A 22 3.95 -10.77 -6.89
CA CYS A 22 5.08 -9.85 -7.05
C CYS A 22 6.26 -10.54 -7.75
N VAL A 23 6.65 -11.71 -7.24
CA VAL A 23 7.72 -12.53 -7.84
C VAL A 23 7.39 -12.96 -9.28
N TYR A 24 6.11 -13.22 -9.57
CA TYR A 24 5.67 -13.54 -10.93
C TYR A 24 5.75 -12.31 -11.84
N ALA A 25 5.36 -11.13 -11.35
CA ALA A 25 5.45 -9.88 -12.08
C ALA A 25 6.88 -9.58 -12.56
N ASP A 26 7.90 -9.94 -11.77
CA ASP A 26 9.31 -9.76 -12.14
C ASP A 26 9.79 -10.68 -13.28
N ARG A 27 9.03 -11.74 -13.59
CA ARG A 27 9.42 -12.75 -14.60
C ARG A 27 8.69 -12.62 -15.92
N VAL A 28 7.67 -11.78 -15.99
CA VAL A 28 6.88 -11.56 -17.20
C VAL A 28 7.45 -10.36 -17.94
N ASP A 29 7.42 -10.40 -19.27
CA ASP A 29 7.89 -9.32 -20.13
C ASP A 29 6.72 -8.53 -20.76
N GLY A 30 7.06 -7.36 -21.31
CA GLY A 30 6.13 -6.53 -22.08
C GLY A 30 4.96 -5.96 -21.27
N THR A 31 3.80 -5.81 -21.91
CA THR A 31 2.62 -5.16 -21.30
C THR A 31 2.08 -5.91 -20.09
N ALA A 32 2.18 -7.24 -20.09
CA ALA A 32 1.76 -8.06 -18.97
C ALA A 32 2.59 -7.78 -17.71
N ARG A 33 3.89 -7.47 -17.87
CA ARG A 33 4.75 -7.01 -16.78
C ARG A 33 4.21 -5.76 -16.12
N THR A 34 3.91 -4.72 -16.91
CA THR A 34 3.43 -3.42 -16.40
C THR A 34 2.13 -3.58 -15.61
N VAL A 35 1.19 -4.37 -16.13
CA VAL A 35 -0.09 -4.63 -15.45
C VAL A 35 0.14 -5.40 -14.15
N LEU A 36 0.96 -6.45 -14.17
CA LEU A 36 1.25 -7.24 -12.98
C LEU A 36 2.05 -6.45 -11.93
N GLN A 37 3.01 -5.63 -12.35
CA GLN A 37 3.76 -4.76 -11.47
C GLN A 37 2.83 -3.76 -10.79
N PHE A 38 1.94 -3.10 -11.54
CA PHE A 38 0.94 -2.22 -10.97
C PHE A 38 0.07 -2.92 -9.92
N LEU A 39 -0.42 -4.12 -10.23
CA LEU A 39 -1.36 -4.88 -9.40
C LEU A 39 -0.72 -5.58 -8.20
N ALA A 40 0.57 -5.91 -8.24
CA ALA A 40 1.19 -6.80 -7.27
C ALA A 40 2.55 -6.33 -6.73
N SER A 41 3.19 -5.34 -7.35
CA SER A 41 4.56 -4.90 -7.04
C SER A 41 4.66 -3.39 -6.78
N THR A 42 3.55 -2.73 -6.42
CA THR A 42 3.55 -1.31 -6.04
C THR A 42 3.23 -1.14 -4.56
N GLY A 43 3.76 -0.06 -3.95
CA GLY A 43 3.36 0.34 -2.60
C GLY A 43 1.84 0.53 -2.48
N PHE A 44 1.19 1.00 -3.54
CA PHE A 44 -0.27 1.07 -3.65
C PHE A 44 -0.94 -0.30 -3.48
N ALA A 45 -0.56 -1.30 -4.29
CA ALA A 45 -1.17 -2.63 -4.25
C ALA A 45 -1.05 -3.29 -2.87
N TRP A 46 0.14 -3.20 -2.28
CA TRP A 46 0.44 -3.75 -0.97
C TRP A 46 -0.35 -3.04 0.13
N GLY A 47 -0.35 -1.71 0.11
CA GLY A 47 -1.12 -0.90 1.04
C GLY A 47 -2.62 -1.18 0.94
N CYS A 48 -3.16 -1.29 -0.27
CA CYS A 48 -4.57 -1.63 -0.50
C CYS A 48 -4.93 -3.01 0.04
N ALA A 49 -4.12 -4.03 -0.23
CA ALA A 49 -4.35 -5.38 0.28
C ALA A 49 -4.39 -5.41 1.81
N ALA A 50 -3.41 -4.76 2.46
CA ALA A 50 -3.35 -4.64 3.92
C ALA A 50 -4.55 -3.88 4.49
N PHE A 51 -4.93 -2.75 3.88
CA PHE A 51 -6.05 -1.92 4.30
C PHE A 51 -7.39 -2.67 4.18
N VAL A 52 -7.64 -3.34 3.05
CA VAL A 52 -8.86 -4.12 2.81
C VAL A 52 -8.94 -5.31 3.77
N ALA A 53 -7.84 -6.03 4.00
CA ALA A 53 -7.80 -7.15 4.94
C ALA A 53 -8.05 -6.72 6.39
N ALA A 54 -7.61 -5.52 6.77
CA ALA A 54 -7.81 -4.97 8.11
C ALA A 54 -9.22 -4.42 8.34
N PHE A 55 -9.92 -3.99 7.28
CA PHE A 55 -11.22 -3.32 7.39
C PHE A 55 -12.27 -4.09 8.21
N PRO A 56 -12.46 -5.42 8.08
CA PRO A 56 -13.46 -6.16 8.84
C PRO A 56 -13.13 -6.34 10.33
N ALA A 57 -11.92 -6.02 10.77
CA ALA A 57 -11.46 -6.35 12.12
C ALA A 57 -12.23 -5.56 13.19
N ARG A 58 -12.65 -6.27 14.25
CA ARG A 58 -13.54 -5.75 15.30
C ARG A 58 -12.87 -4.74 16.23
N THR A 59 -11.58 -4.90 16.48
CA THR A 59 -10.78 -4.06 17.38
C THR A 59 -9.68 -3.33 16.60
N ARG A 60 -9.23 -2.18 17.11
CA ARG A 60 -8.11 -1.42 16.54
C ARG A 60 -6.83 -2.26 16.45
N ALA A 61 -6.49 -2.96 17.54
CA ALA A 61 -5.33 -3.84 17.59
C ALA A 61 -5.44 -5.01 16.59
N GLY A 62 -6.63 -5.59 16.43
CA GLY A 62 -6.86 -6.65 15.44
C GLY A 62 -6.73 -6.15 14.00
N ALA A 63 -7.17 -4.92 13.71
CA ALA A 63 -7.01 -4.31 12.39
C ALA A 63 -5.53 -4.05 12.06
N ALA A 64 -4.78 -3.48 13.00
CA ALA A 64 -3.34 -3.28 12.88
C ALA A 64 -2.61 -4.61 12.65
N ALA A 65 -2.87 -5.61 13.50
CA ALA A 65 -2.26 -6.93 13.37
C ALA A 65 -2.59 -7.60 12.03
N ALA A 66 -3.83 -7.53 11.54
CA ALA A 66 -4.20 -8.09 10.24
C ALA A 66 -3.42 -7.44 9.08
N ALA A 67 -3.32 -6.11 9.05
CA ALA A 67 -2.54 -5.40 8.03
C ALA A 67 -1.04 -5.71 8.12
N ILE A 68 -0.46 -5.74 9.34
CA ILE A 68 0.93 -6.13 9.56
C ILE A 68 1.18 -7.55 9.04
N VAL A 69 0.31 -8.50 9.36
CA VAL A 69 0.44 -9.88 8.89
C VAL A 69 0.42 -9.96 7.37
N VAL A 70 -0.49 -9.25 6.68
CA VAL A 70 -0.51 -9.22 5.20
C VAL A 70 0.84 -8.75 4.67
N LEU A 71 1.32 -7.59 5.11
CA LEU A 71 2.53 -6.99 4.57
C LEU A 71 3.78 -7.81 4.91
N CYS A 72 3.92 -8.25 6.17
CA CYS A 72 5.07 -9.06 6.57
C CYS A 72 5.09 -10.42 5.85
N THR A 73 3.92 -11.03 5.65
CA THR A 73 3.84 -12.30 4.92
C THR A 73 4.17 -12.10 3.44
N ALA A 74 3.69 -11.03 2.81
CA ALA A 74 4.03 -10.69 1.44
C ALA A 74 5.52 -10.40 1.27
N THR A 75 6.10 -9.55 2.13
CA THR A 75 7.53 -9.21 2.16
C THR A 75 8.38 -10.46 2.35
N GLY A 76 8.08 -11.24 3.38
CA GLY A 76 8.80 -12.48 3.66
C GLY A 76 8.72 -13.46 2.50
N CYS A 77 7.52 -13.68 1.94
CA CYS A 77 7.32 -14.56 0.79
C CYS A 77 8.14 -14.10 -0.43
N TYR A 78 8.08 -12.81 -0.76
CA TYR A 78 8.84 -12.23 -1.87
C TYR A 78 10.35 -12.44 -1.71
N TYR A 79 10.91 -12.09 -0.54
CA TYR A 79 12.35 -12.21 -0.29
C TYR A 79 12.82 -13.67 -0.18
N LEU A 80 12.02 -14.56 0.41
CA LEU A 80 12.35 -15.98 0.49
C LEU A 80 12.39 -16.64 -0.90
N LEU A 81 11.43 -16.30 -1.77
CA LEU A 81 11.38 -16.83 -3.15
C LEU A 81 12.51 -16.28 -4.03
N ASN A 82 13.07 -15.12 -3.69
CA ASN A 82 14.21 -14.52 -4.37
C ASN A 82 15.56 -14.85 -3.72
N ALA A 83 15.59 -15.56 -2.58
CA ALA A 83 16.82 -15.87 -1.85
C ALA A 83 17.86 -16.63 -2.68
N GLY A 84 17.42 -17.50 -3.59
CA GLY A 84 18.31 -18.24 -4.48
C GLY A 84 18.90 -17.45 -5.66
N ARG A 85 18.55 -16.17 -5.81
CA ARG A 85 18.98 -15.30 -6.94
C ARG A 85 19.71 -14.05 -6.51
N ALA A 86 19.85 -13.82 -5.21
CA ALA A 86 20.28 -12.53 -4.72
C ALA A 86 21.79 -12.43 -4.53
N GLY A 87 22.34 -11.26 -4.88
CA GLY A 87 23.69 -10.85 -4.49
C GLY A 87 23.77 -10.38 -3.05
N ASP A 88 24.93 -9.83 -2.68
CA ASP A 88 25.16 -9.24 -1.37
C ASP A 88 24.13 -8.15 -1.06
N GLY A 89 23.50 -8.20 0.12
CA GLY A 89 22.55 -7.16 0.59
C GLY A 89 21.08 -7.59 0.70
N LEU A 90 20.69 -8.78 0.25
CA LEU A 90 19.30 -9.27 0.35
C LEU A 90 18.74 -9.21 1.77
N MET A 91 19.53 -9.63 2.76
CA MET A 91 19.10 -9.65 4.16
C MET A 91 18.86 -8.24 4.69
N THR A 92 19.70 -7.28 4.30
CA THR A 92 19.54 -5.87 4.67
C THR A 92 18.29 -5.27 4.05
N ALA A 93 18.05 -5.54 2.75
CA ALA A 93 16.82 -5.12 2.08
C ALA A 93 15.58 -5.78 2.71
N ALA A 94 15.62 -7.09 2.96
CA ALA A 94 14.52 -7.81 3.59
C ALA A 94 14.19 -7.26 4.98
N ALA A 95 15.21 -6.98 5.81
CA ALA A 95 15.03 -6.38 7.13
C ALA A 95 14.42 -4.97 7.03
N TYR A 96 14.91 -4.15 6.10
CA TYR A 96 14.40 -2.80 5.86
C TYR A 96 12.91 -2.82 5.46
N TRP A 97 12.56 -3.63 4.46
CA TRP A 97 11.18 -3.73 4.00
C TRP A 97 10.25 -4.41 5.01
N MET A 98 10.77 -5.32 5.83
CA MET A 98 10.01 -5.90 6.93
C MET A 98 9.68 -4.85 8.00
N LEU A 99 10.63 -3.97 8.34
CA LEU A 99 10.38 -2.85 9.25
C LEU A 99 9.30 -1.90 8.70
N LEU A 100 9.40 -1.52 7.42
CA LEU A 100 8.39 -0.71 6.76
C LEU A 100 7.02 -1.41 6.72
N SER A 101 6.99 -2.73 6.53
CA SER A 101 5.76 -3.54 6.56
C SER A 101 5.06 -3.48 7.91
N VAL A 102 5.82 -3.52 9.02
CA VAL A 102 5.27 -3.39 10.37
C VAL A 102 4.68 -2.00 10.58
N VAL A 103 5.44 -0.95 10.25
CA VAL A 103 5.02 0.45 10.45
C VAL A 103 3.82 0.79 9.57
N GLY A 104 3.93 0.55 8.26
CA GLY A 104 2.87 0.79 7.29
C GLY A 104 1.61 -0.02 7.59
N GLY A 105 1.77 -1.29 7.96
CA GLY A 105 0.65 -2.16 8.35
C GLY A 105 -0.08 -1.64 9.58
N ALA A 106 0.65 -1.22 10.61
CA ALA A 106 0.05 -0.64 11.82
C ALA A 106 -0.77 0.61 11.49
N VAL A 107 -0.22 1.54 10.72
CA VAL A 107 -0.89 2.78 10.31
C VAL A 107 -2.15 2.48 9.49
N LEU A 108 -2.02 1.68 8.42
CA LEU A 108 -3.14 1.36 7.53
C LEU A 108 -4.25 0.60 8.25
N GLY A 109 -3.90 -0.36 9.12
CA GLY A 109 -4.89 -1.10 9.90
C GLY A 109 -5.65 -0.21 10.89
N VAL A 110 -4.97 0.73 11.55
CA VAL A 110 -5.62 1.71 12.42
C VAL A 110 -6.56 2.63 11.61
N LEU A 111 -6.11 3.14 10.47
CA LEU A 111 -6.94 3.98 9.61
C LEU A 111 -8.18 3.23 9.12
N ALA A 112 -8.04 1.99 8.66
CA ALA A 112 -9.16 1.14 8.25
C ALA A 112 -10.19 0.97 9.38
N HIS A 113 -9.71 0.77 10.61
CA HIS A 113 -10.58 0.68 11.79
C HIS A 113 -11.32 1.98 12.07
N VAL A 114 -10.61 3.11 12.12
CA VAL A 114 -11.18 4.45 12.36
C VAL A 114 -12.26 4.78 11.31
N ILE A 115 -11.98 4.53 10.03
CA ILE A 115 -12.95 4.76 8.94
C ILE A 115 -14.22 3.94 9.17
N ARG A 116 -14.10 2.71 9.69
CA ARG A 116 -15.23 1.82 9.94
C ARG A 116 -16.05 2.24 11.16
N THR A 117 -15.43 2.65 12.26
CA THR A 117 -16.08 2.77 13.57
C THR A 117 -16.34 4.19 14.03
N ASP A 118 -15.50 5.16 13.65
CA ASP A 118 -15.59 6.52 14.19
C ASP A 118 -16.68 7.37 13.53
N ARG A 119 -16.90 8.56 14.09
CA ARG A 119 -17.85 9.56 13.59
C ARG A 119 -17.47 10.06 12.19
N ALA A 120 -18.45 10.54 11.43
CA ALA A 120 -18.27 11.07 10.06
C ALA A 120 -17.06 12.00 9.85
N PRO A 121 -16.79 13.02 10.69
CA PRO A 121 -15.64 13.91 10.49
C PRO A 121 -14.28 13.20 10.61
N VAL A 122 -14.13 12.36 11.63
CA VAL A 122 -12.87 11.63 11.90
C VAL A 122 -12.65 10.56 10.86
N ALA A 123 -13.69 9.82 10.49
CA ALA A 123 -13.63 8.84 9.41
C ALA A 123 -13.28 9.46 8.05
N ALA A 124 -13.78 10.68 7.75
CA ALA A 124 -13.42 11.40 6.53
C ALA A 124 -11.94 11.78 6.52
N ALA A 125 -11.42 12.31 7.62
CA ALA A 125 -10.00 12.63 7.75
C ALA A 125 -9.13 11.37 7.62
N ALA A 126 -9.48 10.28 8.29
CA ALA A 126 -8.77 9.00 8.19
C ALA A 126 -8.80 8.41 6.78
N ALA A 127 -9.94 8.52 6.07
CA ALA A 127 -10.04 8.11 4.67
C ALA A 127 -9.15 8.97 3.76
N GLY A 128 -9.06 10.27 4.03
CA GLY A 128 -8.13 11.16 3.34
C GLY A 128 -6.68 10.76 3.59
N LEU A 129 -6.29 10.53 4.86
CA LEU A 129 -4.94 10.06 5.20
C LEU A 129 -4.60 8.75 4.49
N ALA A 130 -5.51 7.77 4.50
CA ALA A 130 -5.32 6.51 3.78
C ALA A 130 -5.18 6.73 2.27
N CYS A 131 -5.97 7.64 1.68
CA CYS A 131 -5.89 8.00 0.27
C CYS A 131 -4.51 8.56 -0.07
N GLY A 132 -4.03 9.52 0.72
CA GLY A 132 -2.73 10.15 0.49
C GLY A 132 -1.56 9.17 0.63
N LEU A 133 -1.60 8.29 1.63
CA LEU A 133 -0.58 7.23 1.81
C LEU A 133 -0.56 6.25 0.63
N LEU A 134 -1.73 5.87 0.09
CA LEU A 134 -1.85 4.95 -1.04
C LEU A 134 -1.46 5.61 -2.37
N ALA A 135 -1.77 6.89 -2.55
CA ALA A 135 -1.47 7.65 -3.75
C ALA A 135 -0.03 8.18 -3.79
N GLY A 136 0.64 8.28 -2.64
CA GLY A 136 1.95 8.94 -2.51
C GLY A 136 3.04 8.38 -3.43
N ALA A 137 3.11 7.05 -3.59
CA ALA A 137 4.05 6.41 -4.52
C ALA A 137 3.81 6.85 -5.97
N GLY A 138 2.54 6.87 -6.41
CA GLY A 138 2.18 7.34 -7.74
C GLY A 138 2.47 8.82 -7.96
N VAL A 139 2.28 9.66 -6.94
CA VAL A 139 2.61 11.09 -7.01
C VAL A 139 4.11 11.30 -7.12
N ASP A 140 4.92 10.58 -6.36
CA ASP A 140 6.38 10.67 -6.47
C ASP A 140 6.87 10.34 -7.89
N ILE A 141 6.38 9.23 -8.47
CA ILE A 141 6.66 8.85 -9.86
C ILE A 141 6.29 9.97 -10.84
N VAL A 142 5.09 10.54 -10.71
CA VAL A 142 4.61 11.61 -11.59
C VAL A 142 5.47 12.86 -11.46
N VAL A 143 5.76 13.30 -10.25
CA VAL A 143 6.55 14.52 -9.98
C VAL A 143 7.98 14.36 -10.50
N SER A 144 8.63 13.23 -10.20
CA SER A 144 10.00 12.93 -10.62
C SER A 144 10.13 12.89 -12.15
N LEU A 145 9.18 12.28 -12.85
CA LEU A 145 9.19 12.23 -14.32
C LEU A 145 8.94 13.60 -14.97
N LEU A 146 8.01 14.38 -14.42
CA LEU A 146 7.74 15.73 -14.93
C LEU A 146 8.94 16.68 -14.72
N ALA A 147 9.73 16.47 -13.66
CA ALA A 147 10.93 17.26 -13.40
C ALA A 147 12.09 16.96 -14.36
N VAL A 148 12.24 15.70 -14.80
CA VAL A 148 13.34 15.27 -15.68
C VAL A 148 13.07 15.55 -17.16
N GLY A 149 11.80 15.71 -17.56
CA GLY A 149 11.42 16.12 -18.93
C GLY A 149 11.53 15.03 -20.00
N ASP A 150 12.07 13.85 -19.68
CA ASP A 150 12.15 12.70 -20.58
C ASP A 150 11.04 11.68 -20.25
N HIS A 151 9.97 11.72 -21.05
CA HIS A 151 8.69 11.13 -20.67
C HIS A 151 8.60 9.67 -21.12
N GLY A 152 9.07 8.75 -20.27
CA GLY A 152 8.63 7.36 -20.29
C GLY A 152 7.11 7.28 -20.09
N ARG A 153 6.33 7.43 -21.17
CA ARG A 153 4.86 7.50 -21.15
C ARG A 153 4.21 6.38 -20.33
N GLN A 154 4.84 5.21 -20.32
CA GLN A 154 4.39 4.04 -19.55
C GLN A 154 4.50 4.25 -18.03
N ARG A 155 5.63 4.75 -17.51
CA ARG A 155 5.77 5.02 -16.07
C ARG A 155 4.89 6.17 -15.60
N LEU A 156 4.71 7.20 -16.43
CA LEU A 156 3.79 8.29 -16.12
C LEU A 156 2.34 7.77 -16.00
N ALA A 157 1.90 6.93 -16.95
CA ALA A 157 0.59 6.30 -16.90
C ALA A 157 0.42 5.43 -15.64
N GLU A 158 1.44 4.67 -15.25
CA GLU A 158 1.43 3.88 -14.02
C GLU A 158 1.26 4.75 -12.77
N GLY A 159 2.03 5.83 -12.64
CA GLY A 159 1.91 6.77 -11.53
C GLY A 159 0.51 7.38 -11.44
N CYS A 160 -0.05 7.84 -12.57
CA CYS A 160 -1.42 8.35 -12.64
C CYS A 160 -2.45 7.29 -12.24
N LEU A 161 -2.30 6.04 -12.71
CA LEU A 161 -3.20 4.95 -12.36
C LEU A 161 -3.19 4.67 -10.85
N GLN A 162 -2.01 4.72 -10.20
CA GLN A 162 -1.91 4.51 -8.75
C GLN A 162 -2.65 5.61 -7.98
N VAL A 163 -2.48 6.87 -8.39
CA VAL A 163 -3.18 8.02 -7.80
C VAL A 163 -4.70 7.87 -7.95
N VAL A 164 -5.17 7.60 -9.17
CA VAL A 164 -6.60 7.44 -9.46
C VAL A 164 -7.18 6.26 -8.69
N ALA A 165 -6.48 5.14 -8.61
CA ALA A 165 -6.92 3.96 -7.87
C ALA A 165 -6.99 4.21 -6.36
N GLY A 166 -6.01 4.91 -5.78
CA GLY A 166 -6.02 5.35 -4.37
C GLY A 166 -7.22 6.22 -4.03
N ILE A 167 -7.52 7.20 -4.88
CA ILE A 167 -8.70 8.06 -4.75
C ILE A 167 -9.97 7.22 -4.88
N ALA A 168 -10.08 6.37 -5.90
CA ALA A 168 -11.27 5.58 -6.16
C ALA A 168 -11.61 4.61 -5.01
N VAL A 169 -10.63 3.87 -4.50
CA VAL A 169 -10.82 2.90 -3.39
C VAL A 169 -11.31 3.62 -2.14
N THR A 170 -10.64 4.71 -1.76
CA THR A 170 -10.97 5.43 -0.52
C THR A 170 -12.27 6.22 -0.63
N ALA A 171 -12.54 6.86 -1.78
CA ALA A 171 -13.80 7.52 -2.07
C ALA A 171 -14.97 6.52 -2.13
N TRP A 172 -14.78 5.33 -2.67
CA TRP A 172 -15.81 4.28 -2.68
C TRP A 172 -16.15 3.79 -1.28
N MET A 173 -15.13 3.52 -0.45
CA MET A 173 -15.34 3.04 0.92
C MET A 173 -15.97 4.11 1.81
N PHE A 174 -15.59 5.38 1.63
CA PHE A 174 -16.16 6.51 2.34
C PHE A 174 -17.58 6.86 1.84
N GLY A 175 -17.75 6.95 0.52
CA GLY A 175 -18.96 7.36 -0.17
C GLY A 175 -20.15 6.45 0.10
N ARG A 176 -19.91 5.14 0.30
CA ARG A 176 -20.95 4.19 0.69
C ARG A 176 -21.62 4.46 2.04
N ARG A 177 -21.04 5.30 2.92
CA ARG A 177 -21.52 5.41 4.31
C ARG A 177 -21.88 6.80 4.84
N ARG A 178 -21.37 7.91 4.29
CA ARG A 178 -21.30 9.15 5.08
C ARG A 178 -21.71 10.47 4.39
N GLY A 179 -22.16 10.45 3.13
CA GLY A 179 -22.76 11.62 2.45
C GLY A 179 -21.82 12.83 2.22
N PRO A 180 -22.27 13.86 1.46
CA PRO A 180 -21.42 14.91 0.90
C PRO A 180 -20.87 15.97 1.88
N ARG A 181 -21.26 15.96 3.16
CA ARG A 181 -20.94 17.07 4.09
C ARG A 181 -19.50 17.07 4.64
N SER A 182 -18.70 16.04 4.44
CA SER A 182 -17.33 15.95 4.99
C SER A 182 -16.22 15.75 3.97
N TRP A 183 -16.48 16.04 2.69
CA TRP A 183 -15.48 15.96 1.62
C TRP A 183 -14.31 16.93 1.78
N SER A 184 -14.52 18.12 2.36
CA SER A 184 -13.44 19.08 2.58
C SER A 184 -12.36 18.50 3.50
N ARG A 185 -12.76 17.87 4.62
CA ARG A 185 -11.83 17.22 5.55
C ARG A 185 -11.08 16.05 4.90
N PHE A 186 -11.78 15.27 4.08
CA PHE A 186 -11.17 14.20 3.28
C PHE A 186 -10.09 14.77 2.35
N ALA A 187 -10.44 15.80 1.57
CA ALA A 187 -9.53 16.40 0.59
C ALA A 187 -8.29 17.00 1.26
N VAL A 188 -8.45 17.78 2.34
CA VAL A 188 -7.30 18.36 3.06
C VAL A 188 -6.39 17.26 3.61
N ALA A 189 -6.96 16.25 4.28
CA ALA A 189 -6.16 15.15 4.81
C ALA A 189 -5.47 14.33 3.71
N ALA A 190 -6.13 14.13 2.57
CA ALA A 190 -5.57 13.45 1.40
C ALA A 190 -4.38 14.21 0.82
N VAL A 191 -4.52 15.52 0.60
CA VAL A 191 -3.42 16.34 0.08
C VAL A 191 -2.22 16.31 1.04
N VAL A 192 -2.43 16.55 2.34
CA VAL A 192 -1.36 16.54 3.33
C VAL A 192 -0.65 15.18 3.38
N ALA A 193 -1.42 14.09 3.50
CA ALA A 193 -0.83 12.75 3.54
C ALA A 193 -0.14 12.38 2.22
N CYS A 194 -0.67 12.83 1.08
CA CYS A 194 -0.07 12.57 -0.22
C CYS A 194 1.28 13.29 -0.36
N THR A 195 1.38 14.55 0.07
CA THR A 195 2.65 15.29 0.08
C THR A 195 3.66 14.61 0.99
N VAL A 196 3.28 14.28 2.23
CA VAL A 196 4.17 13.60 3.17
C VAL A 196 4.60 12.23 2.65
N SER A 197 3.67 11.47 2.07
CA SER A 197 3.96 10.15 1.52
C SER A 197 4.85 10.21 0.28
N GLY A 198 4.67 11.20 -0.60
CA GLY A 198 5.56 11.39 -1.74
C GLY A 198 6.98 11.71 -1.30
N LEU A 199 7.16 12.65 -0.36
CA LEU A 199 8.47 12.95 0.22
C LEU A 199 9.11 11.74 0.91
N ALA A 200 8.31 10.93 1.61
CA ALA A 200 8.80 9.70 2.23
C ALA A 200 9.26 8.68 1.19
N TRP A 201 8.57 8.56 0.04
CA TRP A 201 9.01 7.68 -1.05
C TRP A 201 10.33 8.14 -1.66
N GLY A 202 10.50 9.43 -1.95
CA GLY A 202 11.80 9.95 -2.39
C GLY A 202 12.94 9.70 -1.39
N ALA A 203 12.66 9.77 -0.08
CA ALA A 203 13.63 9.42 0.95
C ALA A 203 13.94 7.92 0.99
N VAL A 204 12.94 7.06 0.82
CA VAL A 204 13.11 5.60 0.73
C VAL A 204 14.01 5.27 -0.47
N GLU A 205 13.69 5.77 -1.66
CA GLU A 205 14.46 5.51 -2.89
C GLU A 205 15.90 6.03 -2.84
N SER A 206 16.17 7.04 -2.01
CA SER A 206 17.53 7.56 -1.82
C SER A 206 18.47 6.61 -1.05
N VAL A 207 17.94 5.58 -0.38
CA VAL A 207 18.74 4.63 0.40
C VAL A 207 19.43 3.62 -0.54
N PRO A 208 20.77 3.58 -0.60
CA PRO A 208 21.53 2.77 -1.57
C PRO A 208 21.38 1.24 -1.38
N VAL A 209 20.74 0.81 -0.29
CA VAL A 209 20.41 -0.60 -0.01
C VAL A 209 19.25 -1.11 -0.89
N ILE A 210 18.50 -0.22 -1.54
CA ILE A 210 17.29 -0.54 -2.33
C ILE A 210 17.60 -0.64 -3.83
N GLY A 211 18.88 -0.71 -4.23
CA GLY A 211 19.26 -0.91 -5.63
C GLY A 211 18.68 -2.22 -6.17
N PHE A 212 17.61 -2.11 -6.97
CA PHE A 212 17.16 -3.14 -7.91
C PHE A 212 17.93 -3.03 -9.22
#